data_AF-G3NL34-F1
#
_entry.id   AF-G3NL34-F1
#
_cell.length_a   1.000
_cell.length_b   1.000
_cell.length_c   1.000
_cell.angle_alpha   90.00
_cell.angle_beta   90.00
_cell.angle_gamma   90.00
#
_symmetry.space_group_name_H-M   'P 1'
#
loop_
_entity.id
_entity.type
_entity.pdbx_description
1 polymer ?
#
loop_
_entity_poly.entity_id
_entity_poly.type
_entity_poly.pdbx_seq_one_letter_code
_entity_poly.pdbx_strand_id
1 'polypeptide(L)'
;MRDAGRRTGRGRRGSWSQSTTTVASREASKAATRTHAHTNTHTHTSKRGRRNELAAALDAVFLSRENLCCEATARRASADSRSGALRRDGDMKVIALLVVGTSALISGSFGKPQFPEQEKDPKFWNTWAQRTLKSALTLQKFNTNRAKNLVFFLGDGMGVPTVTAARILKGQLNGQSGEETQLEMDKFPFVSLAKTYNTNAQVPDSAGTATAYLCGVKANEGTVGVSAAATRTQCNTTRGNEVTSILRWASDTGMSVGIVTTTRVNHATPSAAYAHSVDRDWYSDNEMPAEALKNGCKDIARQLFDNIPNIAVILGGGRKYMFPKNTSDVEYPGVAKHSGTRNDGRNLVQEWIDGKKAKKGHYVWNKKQLLSLNPNNVEYLLGLFEPADMTYNLERNTDTDPSLPEMVEVAIKILRKNPKGFFLLVEGGRIDHGHHEGKAKQALHEAVEMDKAIGLAGLMTSVHDTLTVVTADHSHMFNFGGYTGRGNPMFGLAPMLSDIDQKPYTSIIYGNGPGYKLVNGGRENVSTVDYQENNYQAQAAVPLTMETHGGEDVAVFAKGPMAHLLHGVYEQNYIPHAMAYASCIGENREHCSGRSAALRPVLSSAAALLTVTRLLC
;
A
#
# COMPACT_ATOMS: atom_id res chain seq x y z
N MET A 1 -30.93 -13.35 49.58
CA MET A 1 -31.61 -13.22 50.89
C MET A 1 -30.96 -12.06 51.64
N ARG A 2 -31.79 -11.06 52.00
CA ARG A 2 -31.67 -10.03 53.06
C ARG A 2 -30.48 -9.06 52.96
N ASP A 3 -30.71 -7.81 52.54
CA ASP A 3 -31.23 -6.63 53.31
C ASP A 3 -30.11 -5.96 54.12
N ALA A 4 -30.01 -4.65 54.33
CA ALA A 4 -30.68 -3.41 53.86
C ALA A 4 -29.98 -2.27 54.64
N GLY A 5 -29.96 -1.02 54.15
CA GLY A 5 -29.50 0.10 55.00
C GLY A 5 -29.28 1.46 54.33
N ARG A 6 -30.38 2.14 53.97
CA ARG A 6 -30.46 3.55 53.50
C ARG A 6 -30.19 4.58 54.62
N ARG A 7 -29.70 5.77 54.22
CA ARG A 7 -30.19 7.14 54.56
C ARG A 7 -29.29 8.19 53.85
N THR A 8 -29.70 8.85 52.75
CA THR A 8 -30.55 10.06 52.58
C THR A 8 -30.13 11.32 53.34
N GLY A 9 -29.80 12.40 52.59
CA GLY A 9 -29.82 13.78 53.08
C GLY A 9 -29.29 14.85 52.09
N ARG A 10 -30.23 15.50 51.38
CA ARG A 10 -30.22 16.82 50.69
C ARG A 10 -29.08 17.77 51.10
N GLY A 11 -28.49 18.63 50.27
CA GLY A 11 -28.86 19.23 49.00
C GLY A 11 -28.40 20.70 49.01
N ARG A 12 -27.89 21.24 47.90
CA ARG A 12 -27.86 22.70 47.63
C ARG A 12 -27.67 22.96 46.14
N ARG A 13 -28.59 23.76 45.61
CA ARG A 13 -28.65 24.29 44.25
C ARG A 13 -27.57 25.37 44.08
N GLY A 14 -26.90 25.37 42.94
CA GLY A 14 -26.05 26.47 42.47
C GLY A 14 -26.29 26.65 40.97
N SER A 15 -27.08 27.67 40.65
CA SER A 15 -27.39 28.17 39.31
C SER A 15 -26.13 28.67 38.60
N TRP A 16 -25.93 28.27 37.34
CA TRP A 16 -25.11 29.02 36.39
C TRP A 16 -25.99 29.44 35.22
N SER A 17 -26.17 30.75 35.15
CA SER A 17 -26.92 31.50 34.14
C SER A 17 -26.19 31.50 32.81
N GLN A 18 -26.95 31.28 31.74
CA GLN A 18 -26.60 31.66 30.39
C GLN A 18 -26.46 33.18 30.30
N SER A 19 -25.39 33.65 29.66
CA SER A 19 -25.31 35.02 29.13
C SER A 19 -24.97 34.94 27.64
N THR A 20 -26.04 35.03 26.85
CA THR A 20 -26.04 35.42 25.44
C THR A 20 -25.47 36.82 25.30
N THR A 21 -24.46 37.01 24.44
CA THR A 21 -24.12 38.33 23.92
C THR A 21 -24.14 38.27 22.40
N THR A 22 -25.18 38.87 21.86
CA THR A 22 -25.40 39.18 20.45
C THR A 22 -24.44 40.30 20.04
N VAL A 23 -23.66 40.11 18.97
CA VAL A 23 -23.12 41.22 18.20
C VAL A 23 -23.56 41.03 16.76
N ALA A 24 -24.50 41.86 16.35
CA ALA A 24 -24.86 42.09 14.97
C ALA A 24 -24.02 43.25 14.44
N SER A 25 -23.41 43.09 13.27
CA SER A 25 -23.02 44.20 12.41
C SER A 25 -23.49 43.89 10.99
N ARG A 26 -24.54 44.60 10.57
CA ARG A 26 -24.91 44.84 9.17
C ARG A 26 -24.31 46.19 8.77
N GLU A 27 -23.74 46.26 7.57
CA GLU A 27 -23.95 47.28 6.52
C GLU A 27 -22.91 47.04 5.40
N ALA A 28 -23.36 46.72 4.18
CA ALA A 28 -23.49 47.60 2.99
C ALA A 28 -22.14 47.75 2.23
N SER A 29 -22.01 47.75 0.90
CA SER A 29 -22.92 47.90 -0.24
C SER A 29 -22.22 47.47 -1.56
N LYS A 30 -23.03 46.90 -2.45
CA LYS A 30 -23.10 46.90 -3.94
C LYS A 30 -21.97 47.46 -4.85
N ALA A 31 -21.97 46.82 -6.04
CA ALA A 31 -21.61 47.26 -7.41
C ALA A 31 -20.20 46.83 -7.88
N ALA A 32 -19.97 46.31 -9.10
CA ALA A 32 -20.70 46.48 -10.36
C ALA A 32 -20.54 45.27 -11.31
N THR A 33 -21.62 45.00 -12.04
CA THR A 33 -21.69 44.30 -13.32
C THR A 33 -21.10 45.17 -14.45
N ARG A 34 -20.32 44.57 -15.36
CA ARG A 34 -20.23 45.02 -16.76
C ARG A 34 -19.97 43.84 -17.71
N THR A 35 -20.98 43.61 -18.53
CA THR A 35 -20.98 42.88 -19.80
C THR A 35 -20.09 43.57 -20.84
N HIS A 36 -19.38 42.80 -21.66
CA HIS A 36 -19.25 43.11 -23.09
C HIS A 36 -19.02 41.82 -23.89
N ALA A 37 -19.99 41.52 -24.73
CA ALA A 37 -19.87 40.63 -25.86
C ALA A 37 -19.27 41.39 -27.04
N HIS A 38 -18.37 40.77 -27.79
CA HIS A 38 -18.18 41.05 -29.20
C HIS A 38 -17.90 39.76 -29.96
N THR A 39 -18.91 39.37 -30.73
CA THR A 39 -18.80 38.49 -31.88
C THR A 39 -18.09 39.22 -33.02
N ASN A 40 -17.16 38.56 -33.71
CA ASN A 40 -17.16 38.60 -35.18
C ASN A 40 -16.47 37.38 -35.78
N THR A 41 -17.21 36.80 -36.71
CA THR A 41 -16.92 35.67 -37.60
C THR A 41 -15.92 36.07 -38.70
N HIS A 42 -15.04 35.15 -39.10
CA HIS A 42 -14.69 34.98 -40.50
C HIS A 42 -14.23 33.54 -40.79
N THR A 43 -14.98 32.90 -41.68
CA THR A 43 -14.67 31.67 -42.39
C THR A 43 -13.74 31.95 -43.57
N HIS A 44 -12.71 31.13 -43.79
CA HIS A 44 -12.27 30.77 -45.13
C HIS A 44 -11.55 29.41 -45.15
N THR A 45 -12.02 28.56 -46.05
CA THR A 45 -11.50 27.26 -46.47
C THR A 45 -10.30 27.39 -47.41
N SER A 46 -9.27 26.55 -47.25
CA SER A 46 -8.95 25.43 -48.19
C SER A 46 -7.47 25.00 -48.17
N LYS A 47 -7.32 23.73 -48.56
CA LYS A 47 -6.13 22.85 -48.61
C LYS A 47 -4.94 23.36 -49.45
N ARG A 48 -3.74 23.16 -48.90
CA ARG A 48 -2.47 22.69 -49.53
C ARG A 48 -1.40 22.79 -48.43
N GLY A 49 -0.50 21.87 -48.14
CA GLY A 49 -0.09 20.59 -48.71
C GLY A 49 1.24 20.25 -48.04
N ARG A 50 1.42 18.98 -47.64
CA ARG A 50 2.67 18.27 -47.32
C ARG A 50 3.93 19.11 -47.05
N ARG A 51 4.35 19.16 -45.78
CA ARG A 51 5.71 18.89 -45.29
C ARG A 51 5.78 19.28 -43.81
N ASN A 52 6.19 18.32 -42.98
CA ASN A 52 6.79 18.42 -41.64
C ASN A 52 6.27 17.36 -40.66
N GLU A 53 6.25 16.10 -41.11
CA GLU A 53 6.46 14.95 -40.23
C GLU A 53 7.96 14.63 -40.24
N LEU A 54 8.77 15.40 -39.51
CA LEU A 54 10.13 14.99 -39.11
C LEU A 54 10.74 15.85 -37.98
N ALA A 55 9.93 16.46 -37.11
CA ALA A 55 10.43 17.30 -36.00
C ALA A 55 9.89 16.90 -34.61
N ALA A 56 9.12 15.82 -34.50
CA ALA A 56 8.58 15.33 -33.22
C ALA A 56 9.19 14.00 -32.74
N ALA A 57 10.24 13.50 -33.41
CA ALA A 57 10.91 12.24 -33.07
C ALA A 57 12.38 12.42 -32.63
N LEU A 58 12.86 13.66 -32.45
CA LEU A 58 14.26 13.94 -32.07
C LEU A 58 14.46 14.38 -30.61
N ASP A 59 13.39 14.75 -29.89
CA ASP A 59 13.49 15.10 -28.45
C ASP A 59 13.32 13.90 -27.50
N ALA A 60 12.95 12.72 -28.02
CA ALA A 60 12.86 11.48 -27.23
C ALA A 60 14.13 10.61 -27.26
N VAL A 61 15.15 11.00 -28.05
CA VAL A 61 16.43 10.25 -28.18
C VAL A 61 17.58 10.94 -27.42
N PHE A 62 17.41 12.19 -26.99
CA PHE A 62 18.44 12.91 -26.22
C PHE A 62 18.43 12.65 -24.71
N LEU A 63 17.42 11.93 -24.19
CA LEU A 63 17.34 11.54 -22.77
C LEU A 63 17.89 10.13 -22.46
N SER A 64 18.55 9.46 -23.42
CA SER A 64 19.19 8.14 -23.20
C SER A 64 20.70 8.11 -23.45
N ARG A 65 21.37 9.27 -23.61
CA ARG A 65 22.82 9.32 -23.91
C ARG A 65 23.71 10.04 -22.90
N GLU A 66 23.17 10.59 -21.81
CA GLU A 66 24.00 11.15 -20.72
C GLU A 66 24.17 10.22 -19.50
N ASN A 67 23.58 9.03 -19.49
CA ASN A 67 23.79 8.01 -18.44
C ASN A 67 24.61 6.78 -18.90
N LEU A 68 25.41 6.94 -19.96
CA LEU A 68 26.32 5.91 -20.47
C LEU A 68 27.73 6.49 -20.65
N CYS A 69 28.31 6.96 -19.55
CA CYS A 69 29.74 7.28 -19.50
C CYS A 69 30.25 7.23 -18.05
N CYS A 70 30.30 6.01 -17.48
CA CYS A 70 31.24 5.65 -16.42
C CYS A 70 31.13 4.16 -16.11
N GLU A 71 31.47 3.30 -17.07
CA GLU A 71 31.94 1.95 -16.79
C GLU A 71 32.62 1.38 -18.04
N ALA A 72 33.96 1.43 -18.06
CA ALA A 72 34.81 0.39 -18.65
C ALA A 72 36.28 0.83 -18.59
N THR A 73 37.02 0.36 -17.58
CA THR A 73 38.32 -0.26 -17.84
C THR A 73 38.73 -1.21 -16.70
N ALA A 74 39.07 -2.42 -17.15
CA ALA A 74 40.01 -3.39 -16.60
C ALA A 74 39.49 -4.55 -15.74
N ARG A 75 39.45 -5.72 -16.38
CA ARG A 75 39.42 -7.07 -15.80
C ARG A 75 40.85 -7.66 -15.76
N ARG A 76 41.05 -8.60 -14.80
CA ARG A 76 42.12 -9.63 -14.63
C ARG A 76 43.46 -9.09 -14.09
N ALA A 77 44.18 -9.75 -13.18
CA ALA A 77 44.29 -11.18 -12.90
C ALA A 77 44.58 -11.49 -11.42
N SER A 78 44.39 -12.76 -11.06
CA SER A 78 44.68 -13.40 -9.78
C SER A 78 46.15 -13.79 -9.60
N ALA A 79 46.50 -14.07 -8.34
CA ALA A 79 47.50 -15.03 -7.84
C ALA A 79 48.90 -14.51 -7.46
N ASP A 80 49.11 -14.50 -6.14
CA ASP A 80 50.13 -15.27 -5.40
C ASP A 80 51.63 -15.01 -5.65
N SER A 81 52.34 -14.57 -4.60
CA SER A 81 53.57 -15.24 -4.10
C SER A 81 54.32 -14.42 -3.03
N ARG A 82 55.05 -15.18 -2.21
CA ARG A 82 55.75 -14.83 -0.98
C ARG A 82 57.13 -14.17 -1.21
N SER A 83 57.59 -13.55 -0.12
CA SER A 83 58.97 -13.55 0.41
C SER A 83 60.07 -12.71 -0.25
N GLY A 84 60.95 -12.15 0.60
CA GLY A 84 62.37 -11.98 0.27
C GLY A 84 62.95 -10.59 0.54
N ALA A 85 63.74 -10.49 1.61
CA ALA A 85 64.52 -9.33 2.01
C ALA A 85 65.69 -9.02 1.06
N LEU A 86 66.17 -7.76 1.01
CA LEU A 86 67.55 -7.37 1.36
C LEU A 86 67.85 -5.87 1.14
N ARG A 87 68.83 -5.41 1.93
CA ARG A 87 69.34 -4.06 2.22
C ARG A 87 70.09 -3.37 1.08
N ARG A 88 70.15 -2.03 1.13
CA ARG A 88 71.35 -1.14 1.35
C ARG A 88 70.99 0.30 0.92
N ASP A 89 70.90 1.24 1.87
CA ASP A 89 71.94 2.17 2.36
C ASP A 89 72.01 3.48 1.56
N GLY A 90 71.91 4.61 2.27
CA GLY A 90 72.05 5.97 1.73
C GLY A 90 71.50 7.03 2.69
N ASP A 91 72.32 7.39 3.69
CA ASP A 91 72.10 8.38 4.74
C ASP A 91 71.58 9.77 4.28
N MET A 92 70.77 10.42 5.12
CA MET A 92 71.16 11.66 5.83
C MET A 92 70.13 12.06 6.89
N LYS A 93 70.59 12.16 8.14
CA LYS A 93 69.83 12.62 9.31
C LYS A 93 69.69 14.15 9.31
N VAL A 94 68.47 14.65 9.59
CA VAL A 94 68.27 15.92 10.30
C VAL A 94 67.23 15.66 11.38
N ILE A 95 67.67 15.77 12.64
CA ILE A 95 66.86 15.58 13.84
C ILE A 95 66.06 16.86 14.11
N ALA A 96 64.76 16.69 14.29
CA ALA A 96 63.78 17.70 14.61
C ALA A 96 63.86 18.16 16.07
N LEU A 97 63.61 19.45 16.31
CA LEU A 97 63.00 19.93 17.54
C LEU A 97 62.30 21.25 17.27
N LEU A 98 60.98 21.22 17.08
CA LEU A 98 60.13 22.40 17.20
C LEU A 98 58.75 21.98 17.71
N VAL A 99 58.52 22.35 18.96
CA VAL A 99 57.28 22.24 19.71
C VAL A 99 56.24 23.14 19.03
N VAL A 100 55.15 22.55 18.54
CA VAL A 100 53.93 23.29 18.20
C VAL A 100 52.76 22.54 18.82
N GLY A 101 52.12 23.19 19.79
CA GLY A 101 50.96 22.68 20.49
C GLY A 101 49.78 22.49 19.55
N THR A 102 49.27 21.27 19.48
CA THR A 102 48.01 20.94 18.84
C THR A 102 46.87 21.30 19.79
N SER A 103 46.38 22.53 19.65
CA SER A 103 45.03 22.88 20.11
C SER A 103 44.04 22.18 19.17
N ALA A 104 43.61 20.97 19.54
CA ALA A 104 42.51 20.28 18.89
C ALA A 104 41.21 21.04 19.21
N LEU A 105 40.89 22.03 18.39
CA LEU A 105 39.53 22.56 18.27
C LEU A 105 38.66 21.44 17.71
N ILE A 106 38.00 20.69 18.59
CA ILE A 106 36.82 19.92 18.23
C ILE A 106 35.69 20.94 18.05
N SER A 107 35.74 21.68 16.94
CA SER A 107 34.57 22.33 16.40
C SER A 107 33.72 21.22 15.79
N GLY A 108 32.74 20.74 16.55
CA GLY A 108 31.62 19.98 16.01
C GLY A 108 30.98 20.83 14.92
N SER A 109 31.33 20.53 13.67
CA SER A 109 30.69 21.13 12.52
C SER A 109 29.28 20.58 12.49
N PHE A 110 28.34 21.32 13.09
CA PHE A 110 26.96 21.29 12.61
C PHE A 110 27.04 21.71 11.14
N GLY A 111 27.21 20.73 10.26
CA GLY A 111 27.26 20.94 8.82
C GLY A 111 26.04 21.77 8.45
N LYS A 112 26.27 22.93 7.83
CA LYS A 112 25.18 23.76 7.29
C LYS A 112 24.23 22.84 6.52
N PRO A 113 22.90 22.96 6.68
CA PRO A 113 21.97 22.14 5.93
C PRO A 113 22.33 22.24 4.46
N GLN A 114 22.65 21.11 3.85
CA GLN A 114 23.04 21.04 2.45
C GLN A 114 21.76 21.03 1.61
N PHE A 115 21.05 22.16 1.57
CA PHE A 115 20.02 22.35 0.56
C PHE A 115 20.72 22.65 -0.77
N PRO A 116 20.23 22.08 -1.89
CA PRO A 116 20.81 22.36 -3.19
C PRO A 116 20.87 23.87 -3.45
N GLU A 117 22.04 24.40 -3.84
CA GLU A 117 22.26 25.86 -3.99
C GLU A 117 21.22 26.50 -4.92
N GLN A 118 20.76 25.76 -5.93
CA GLN A 118 19.70 26.15 -6.86
C GLN A 118 18.37 26.48 -6.19
N GLU A 119 18.04 25.87 -5.05
CA GLU A 119 16.78 26.13 -4.31
C GLU A 119 16.75 27.54 -3.67
N LYS A 120 17.90 28.23 -3.57
CA LYS A 120 17.95 29.63 -3.14
C LYS A 120 17.41 30.59 -4.19
N ASP A 121 17.49 30.22 -5.47
CA ASP A 121 17.02 31.05 -6.57
C ASP A 121 15.50 30.88 -6.75
N PRO A 122 14.68 31.94 -6.61
CA PRO A 122 13.24 31.87 -6.87
C PRO A 122 12.88 31.29 -8.25
N LYS A 123 13.76 31.43 -9.24
CA LYS A 123 13.58 30.87 -10.58
C LYS A 123 13.46 29.34 -10.57
N PHE A 124 14.17 28.65 -9.66
CA PHE A 124 14.05 27.20 -9.52
C PHE A 124 12.61 26.80 -9.18
N TRP A 125 12.06 27.39 -8.11
CA TRP A 125 10.69 27.11 -7.65
C TRP A 125 9.64 27.54 -8.67
N ASN A 126 9.79 28.71 -9.27
CA ASN A 126 8.89 29.18 -10.33
C ASN A 126 8.90 28.24 -11.53
N THR A 127 10.08 27.77 -11.97
CA THR A 127 10.21 26.84 -13.09
C THR A 127 9.58 25.49 -12.77
N TRP A 128 9.81 24.98 -11.56
CA TRP A 128 9.19 23.74 -11.09
C TRP A 128 7.66 23.87 -11.08
N ALA A 129 7.12 24.92 -10.47
CA ALA A 129 5.69 25.17 -10.41
C ALA A 129 5.05 25.31 -11.79
N GLN A 130 5.70 26.00 -12.73
CA GLN A 130 5.21 26.11 -14.12
C GLN A 130 5.21 24.76 -14.84
N ARG A 131 6.20 23.88 -14.59
CA ARG A 131 6.20 22.51 -15.11
C ARG A 131 5.03 21.70 -14.52
N THR A 132 4.82 21.77 -13.21
CA THR A 132 3.70 21.10 -12.55
C THR A 132 2.36 21.60 -13.09
N LEU A 133 2.18 22.91 -13.23
CA LEU A 133 0.97 23.51 -13.82
C LEU A 133 0.76 23.03 -15.26
N LYS A 134 1.82 23.00 -16.08
CA LYS A 134 1.75 22.48 -17.45
C LYS A 134 1.29 21.03 -17.47
N SER A 135 1.84 20.18 -16.59
CA SER A 135 1.39 18.78 -16.44
C SER A 135 -0.07 18.67 -15.98
N ALA A 136 -0.52 19.54 -15.06
CA ALA A 136 -1.92 19.56 -14.64
C ALA A 136 -2.86 19.95 -15.79
N LEU A 137 -2.46 20.89 -16.64
CA LEU A 137 -3.23 21.32 -17.80
C LEU A 137 -3.28 20.26 -18.92
N THR A 138 -2.30 19.36 -19.02
CA THR A 138 -2.35 18.25 -19.98
C THR A 138 -3.26 17.10 -19.54
N LEU A 139 -3.58 17.01 -18.24
CA LEU A 139 -4.52 16.01 -17.69
C LEU A 139 -5.99 16.26 -18.05
N GLN A 140 -6.31 17.36 -18.74
CA GLN A 140 -7.68 17.71 -19.14
C GLN A 140 -8.39 16.63 -19.98
N LYS A 141 -7.65 15.77 -20.67
CA LYS A 141 -8.23 14.62 -21.38
C LYS A 141 -8.19 13.39 -20.49
N PHE A 142 -9.29 13.13 -19.79
CA PHE A 142 -9.43 11.93 -18.98
C PHE A 142 -9.38 10.66 -19.83
N ASN A 143 -8.65 9.66 -19.34
CA ASN A 143 -8.71 8.31 -19.90
C ASN A 143 -10.05 7.67 -19.52
N THR A 144 -10.99 7.65 -20.44
CA THR A 144 -12.32 7.02 -20.28
C THR A 144 -12.42 5.65 -20.96
N ASN A 145 -11.27 5.02 -21.23
CA ASN A 145 -11.26 3.64 -21.71
C ASN A 145 -11.80 2.67 -20.65
N ARG A 146 -12.13 1.46 -21.08
CA ARG A 146 -12.32 0.34 -20.16
C ARG A 146 -10.95 -0.12 -19.64
N ALA A 147 -10.82 -0.29 -18.34
CA ALA A 147 -9.69 -0.96 -17.72
C ALA A 147 -9.76 -2.46 -18.01
N LYS A 148 -8.84 -2.93 -18.86
CA LYS A 148 -8.60 -4.36 -19.08
C LYS A 148 -8.01 -4.98 -17.82
N ASN A 149 -7.06 -4.31 -17.18
CA ASN A 149 -6.39 -4.79 -15.98
C ASN A 149 -6.65 -3.86 -14.81
N LEU A 150 -6.76 -4.45 -13.62
CA LEU A 150 -6.87 -3.77 -12.34
C LEU A 150 -5.68 -4.21 -11.48
N VAL A 151 -4.90 -3.25 -10.99
CA VAL A 151 -3.83 -3.49 -10.02
C VAL A 151 -4.11 -2.65 -8.79
N PHE A 152 -4.29 -3.32 -7.66
CA PHE A 152 -4.63 -2.69 -6.39
C PHE A 152 -3.50 -2.92 -5.39
N PHE A 153 -2.83 -1.84 -5.01
CA PHE A 153 -1.76 -1.82 -4.04
C PHE A 153 -2.30 -1.31 -2.69
N LEU A 154 -2.12 -2.10 -1.65
CA LEU A 154 -2.55 -1.79 -0.29
C LEU A 154 -1.33 -1.75 0.64
N GLY A 155 -1.01 -0.59 1.20
CA GLY A 155 -0.01 -0.45 2.25
C GLY A 155 -0.72 -0.52 3.59
N ASP A 156 -0.66 -1.66 4.26
CA ASP A 156 -1.37 -1.88 5.53
C ASP A 156 -0.78 -0.92 6.57
N GLY A 157 -1.62 -0.08 7.19
CA GLY A 157 -1.18 1.00 8.09
C GLY A 157 -0.46 2.20 7.42
N MET A 158 -0.37 2.26 6.09
CA MET A 158 0.43 3.26 5.37
C MET A 158 -0.28 4.62 5.21
N GLY A 159 -0.63 5.28 6.32
CA GLY A 159 -1.24 6.61 6.26
C GLY A 159 -0.29 7.73 5.80
N VAL A 160 -0.81 8.95 5.75
CA VAL A 160 -0.08 10.12 5.19
C VAL A 160 1.27 10.39 5.86
N PRO A 161 1.41 10.28 7.21
CA PRO A 161 2.72 10.43 7.84
C PRO A 161 3.72 9.37 7.37
N THR A 162 3.31 8.11 7.26
CA THR A 162 4.13 6.99 6.77
C THR A 162 4.56 7.21 5.32
N VAL A 163 3.66 7.63 4.44
CA VAL A 163 3.98 7.96 3.04
C VAL A 163 5.07 9.04 2.98
N THR A 164 4.95 10.10 3.78
CA THR A 164 5.92 11.20 3.75
C THR A 164 7.28 10.79 4.32
N ALA A 165 7.30 10.03 5.42
CA ALA A 165 8.55 9.53 5.99
C ALA A 165 9.24 8.51 5.06
N ALA A 166 8.48 7.66 4.36
CA ALA A 166 9.00 6.73 3.36
C ALA A 166 9.57 7.47 2.12
N ARG A 167 8.95 8.58 1.70
CA ARG A 167 9.46 9.46 0.63
C ARG A 167 10.85 9.99 0.98
N ILE A 168 10.99 10.54 2.18
CA ILE A 168 12.26 11.07 2.69
C ILE A 168 13.31 9.97 2.75
N LEU A 169 12.95 8.83 3.35
CA LEU A 169 13.84 7.67 3.42
C LEU A 169 14.28 7.19 2.03
N LYS A 170 13.37 7.08 1.06
CA LYS A 170 13.71 6.65 -0.32
C LYS A 170 14.76 7.56 -0.94
N GLY A 171 14.63 8.87 -0.77
CA GLY A 171 15.63 9.81 -1.28
C GLY A 171 16.98 9.70 -0.58
N GLN A 172 16.97 9.56 0.74
CA GLN A 172 18.19 9.37 1.53
C GLN A 172 18.93 8.08 1.16
N LEU A 173 18.20 6.98 0.93
CA LEU A 173 18.77 5.73 0.42
C LEU A 173 19.39 5.88 -0.97
N ASN A 174 19.00 6.90 -1.74
CA ASN A 174 19.55 7.24 -3.05
C ASN A 174 20.61 8.38 -2.97
N GLY A 175 21.08 8.73 -1.78
CA GLY A 175 22.09 9.78 -1.58
C GLY A 175 21.58 11.21 -1.76
N GLN A 176 20.26 11.42 -1.74
CA GLN A 176 19.59 12.73 -1.80
C GLN A 176 19.21 13.22 -0.39
N SER A 177 18.72 14.45 -0.24
CA SER A 177 18.22 14.93 1.06
C SER A 177 16.96 14.20 1.52
N GLY A 178 16.09 13.84 0.57
CA GLY A 178 14.92 13.01 0.81
C GLY A 178 13.60 13.69 0.46
N GLU A 179 13.39 14.90 0.98
CA GLU A 179 12.08 15.55 1.00
C GLU A 179 11.56 15.92 -0.41
N GLU A 180 12.48 16.18 -1.35
CA GLU A 180 12.18 16.49 -2.75
C GLU A 180 11.97 15.25 -3.63
N THR A 181 12.37 14.07 -3.13
CA THR A 181 12.24 12.82 -3.88
C THR A 181 10.76 12.52 -4.10
N GLN A 182 10.42 11.92 -5.24
CA GLN A 182 9.08 11.41 -5.49
C GLN A 182 9.05 9.89 -5.32
N LEU A 183 8.09 9.40 -4.53
CA LEU A 183 7.66 8.02 -4.58
C LEU A 183 7.06 7.70 -5.96
N GLU A 184 6.99 6.42 -6.32
CA GLU A 184 6.28 6.01 -7.53
C GLU A 184 4.78 6.31 -7.43
N MET A 185 4.19 6.19 -6.23
CA MET A 185 2.81 6.59 -5.97
C MET A 185 2.58 8.12 -6.06
N ASP A 186 3.58 8.95 -5.76
CA ASP A 186 3.47 10.42 -5.87
C ASP A 186 3.30 10.91 -7.31
N LYS A 187 3.71 10.08 -8.28
CA LYS A 187 3.62 10.40 -9.71
C LYS A 187 2.20 10.18 -10.27
N PHE A 188 1.27 9.65 -9.47
CA PHE A 188 -0.08 9.35 -9.92
C PHE A 188 -0.89 10.66 -10.03
N PRO A 189 -1.63 10.86 -11.14
CA PRO A 189 -2.26 12.15 -11.43
C PRO A 189 -3.52 12.45 -10.61
N PHE A 190 -4.13 11.44 -9.99
CA PHE A 190 -5.35 11.60 -9.19
C PHE A 190 -5.10 11.16 -7.75
N VAL A 191 -5.40 12.06 -6.82
CA VAL A 191 -5.27 11.84 -5.38
C VAL A 191 -6.59 12.20 -4.70
N SER A 192 -6.97 11.39 -3.72
CA SER A 192 -8.17 11.58 -2.89
C SER A 192 -7.93 11.08 -1.47
N LEU A 193 -8.91 11.31 -0.58
CA LEU A 193 -8.91 10.81 0.78
C LEU A 193 -10.04 9.81 0.99
N ALA A 194 -9.74 8.70 1.68
CA ALA A 194 -10.69 7.67 2.05
C ALA A 194 -10.92 7.65 3.57
N LYS A 195 -12.19 7.74 3.99
CA LYS A 195 -12.61 7.64 5.39
C LYS A 195 -12.66 6.19 5.86
N THR A 196 -11.85 5.85 6.86
CA THR A 196 -11.49 4.45 7.18
C THR A 196 -12.33 3.80 8.28
N TYR A 197 -13.11 4.56 9.05
CA TYR A 197 -13.93 4.03 10.15
C TYR A 197 -14.71 2.75 9.78
N ASN A 198 -14.71 1.77 10.67
CA ASN A 198 -15.60 0.61 10.58
C ASN A 198 -16.98 0.98 11.13
N THR A 199 -17.99 0.16 10.82
CA THR A 199 -19.38 0.47 11.23
C THR A 199 -19.58 0.51 12.75
N ASN A 200 -18.71 -0.16 13.52
CA ASN A 200 -18.72 -0.20 14.97
C ASN A 200 -17.47 0.41 15.63
N ALA A 201 -16.51 0.98 14.86
CA ALA A 201 -15.26 1.51 15.39
C ALA A 201 -14.76 2.74 14.61
N GLN A 202 -14.40 3.80 15.32
CA GLN A 202 -13.86 5.03 14.72
C GLN A 202 -12.43 4.83 14.21
N VAL A 203 -11.60 4.18 15.02
CA VAL A 203 -10.30 3.64 14.59
C VAL A 203 -10.57 2.20 14.17
N PRO A 204 -10.39 1.86 12.89
CA PRO A 204 -10.77 0.55 12.39
C PRO A 204 -9.68 -0.51 12.61
N ASP A 205 -9.99 -1.76 12.31
CA ASP A 205 -9.00 -2.81 12.06
C ASP A 205 -8.89 -3.15 10.57
N SER A 206 -7.82 -3.87 10.19
CA SER A 206 -7.61 -4.32 8.81
C SER A 206 -8.73 -5.22 8.24
N ALA A 207 -9.52 -5.92 9.07
CA ALA A 207 -10.56 -6.83 8.58
C ALA A 207 -11.81 -6.07 8.10
N GLY A 208 -12.31 -5.15 8.93
CA GLY A 208 -13.45 -4.33 8.57
C GLY A 208 -13.16 -3.41 7.38
N THR A 209 -11.93 -2.86 7.31
CA THR A 209 -11.47 -2.03 6.18
C THR A 209 -11.27 -2.86 4.92
N ALA A 210 -10.71 -4.06 5.00
CA ALA A 210 -10.56 -4.95 3.85
C ALA A 210 -11.90 -5.32 3.22
N THR A 211 -12.92 -5.55 4.04
CA THR A 211 -14.28 -5.72 3.54
C THR A 211 -14.78 -4.46 2.81
N ALA A 212 -14.45 -3.26 3.31
CA ALA A 212 -14.77 -2.01 2.62
C ALA A 212 -14.07 -1.89 1.26
N TYR A 213 -12.73 -1.92 1.21
CA TYR A 213 -11.99 -1.63 -0.02
C TYR A 213 -11.90 -2.82 -1.00
N LEU A 214 -12.28 -4.05 -0.61
CA LEU A 214 -12.35 -5.19 -1.52
C LEU A 214 -13.78 -5.58 -1.88
N CYS A 215 -14.76 -5.45 -0.98
CA CYS A 215 -16.15 -5.87 -1.24
C CYS A 215 -17.12 -4.71 -1.46
N GLY A 216 -16.71 -3.47 -1.18
CA GLY A 216 -17.54 -2.28 -1.39
C GLY A 216 -18.62 -2.09 -0.33
N VAL A 217 -18.48 -2.75 0.83
CA VAL A 217 -19.40 -2.66 1.98
C VAL A 217 -18.59 -2.47 3.26
N LYS A 218 -18.89 -1.44 4.06
CA LYS A 218 -18.27 -1.30 5.39
C LYS A 218 -18.79 -2.38 6.34
N ALA A 219 -17.89 -2.90 7.17
CA ALA A 219 -18.18 -4.01 8.08
C ALA A 219 -17.81 -3.69 9.54
N ASN A 220 -18.00 -4.67 10.41
CA ASN A 220 -17.59 -4.61 11.81
C ASN A 220 -16.10 -4.96 11.95
N GLU A 221 -15.47 -4.37 12.95
CA GLU A 221 -14.11 -4.71 13.36
C GLU A 221 -13.94 -6.23 13.57
N GLY A 222 -12.85 -6.80 13.06
CA GLY A 222 -12.49 -8.21 13.23
C GLY A 222 -13.27 -9.19 12.35
N THR A 223 -14.11 -8.70 11.43
CA THR A 223 -14.88 -9.53 10.49
C THR A 223 -14.38 -9.34 9.05
N VAL A 224 -14.31 -10.43 8.28
CA VAL A 224 -13.81 -10.43 6.89
C VAL A 224 -14.90 -10.88 5.92
N GLY A 225 -15.14 -10.10 4.88
CA GLY A 225 -16.05 -10.46 3.78
C GLY A 225 -17.50 -10.66 4.20
N VAL A 226 -17.92 -10.09 5.33
CA VAL A 226 -19.31 -10.12 5.81
C VAL A 226 -19.79 -8.71 6.14
N SER A 227 -21.10 -8.47 6.01
CA SER A 227 -21.71 -7.18 6.33
C SER A 227 -21.71 -6.91 7.83
N ALA A 228 -21.98 -5.66 8.22
CA ALA A 228 -22.10 -5.25 9.63
C ALA A 228 -23.26 -5.91 10.39
N ALA A 229 -24.14 -6.67 9.73
CA ALA A 229 -25.15 -7.49 10.41
C ALA A 229 -24.54 -8.76 11.03
N ALA A 230 -23.36 -9.19 10.58
CA ALA A 230 -22.63 -10.28 11.20
C ALA A 230 -21.96 -9.81 12.51
N THR A 231 -21.97 -10.66 13.54
CA THR A 231 -21.38 -10.35 14.85
C THR A 231 -20.08 -11.11 15.03
N ARG A 232 -19.02 -10.41 15.46
CA ARG A 232 -17.69 -10.99 15.61
C ARG A 232 -17.73 -12.27 16.46
N THR A 233 -17.01 -13.30 16.01
CA THR A 233 -16.90 -14.62 16.66
C THR A 233 -18.20 -15.45 16.69
N GLN A 234 -19.36 -14.91 16.26
CA GLN A 234 -20.64 -15.62 16.26
C GLN A 234 -20.91 -16.27 14.90
N CYS A 235 -20.45 -17.51 14.72
CA CYS A 235 -20.51 -18.24 13.45
C CYS A 235 -21.91 -18.27 12.81
N ASN A 236 -22.96 -18.44 13.61
CA ASN A 236 -24.36 -18.49 13.16
C ASN A 236 -24.84 -17.19 12.49
N THR A 237 -24.13 -16.07 12.65
CA THR A 237 -24.42 -14.78 12.01
C THR A 237 -23.71 -14.59 10.66
N THR A 238 -22.90 -15.55 10.22
CA THR A 238 -22.20 -15.48 8.91
C THR A 238 -23.19 -15.59 7.75
N ARG A 239 -24.07 -16.58 7.81
CA ARG A 239 -24.93 -16.97 6.68
C ARG A 239 -25.96 -15.87 6.36
N GLY A 240 -25.99 -15.46 5.10
CA GLY A 240 -26.86 -14.39 4.60
C GLY A 240 -26.23 -13.00 4.72
N ASN A 241 -25.07 -12.89 5.37
CA ASN A 241 -24.33 -11.63 5.52
C ASN A 241 -23.05 -11.60 4.69
N GLU A 242 -22.75 -12.63 3.91
CA GLU A 242 -21.59 -12.65 3.03
C GLU A 242 -21.66 -11.55 1.96
N VAL A 243 -20.56 -10.82 1.75
CA VAL A 243 -20.43 -9.79 0.71
C VAL A 243 -19.32 -10.16 -0.27
N THR A 244 -19.59 -10.05 -1.57
CA THR A 244 -18.68 -10.51 -2.62
C THR A 244 -17.61 -9.47 -2.92
N SER A 245 -16.37 -9.93 -3.15
CA SER A 245 -15.22 -9.07 -3.42
C SER A 245 -15.05 -8.73 -4.91
N ILE A 246 -14.31 -7.67 -5.20
CA ILE A 246 -13.86 -7.33 -6.55
C ILE A 246 -12.99 -8.43 -7.18
N LEU A 247 -12.25 -9.19 -6.36
CA LEU A 247 -11.52 -10.35 -6.83
C LEU A 247 -12.50 -11.42 -7.35
N ARG A 248 -13.59 -11.67 -6.64
CA ARG A 248 -14.66 -12.56 -7.10
C ARG A 248 -15.33 -12.01 -8.36
N TRP A 249 -15.68 -10.72 -8.38
CA TRP A 249 -16.29 -10.09 -9.56
C TRP A 249 -15.43 -10.19 -10.82
N ALA A 250 -14.12 -10.00 -10.70
CA ALA A 250 -13.18 -10.16 -11.80
C ALA A 250 -13.13 -11.63 -12.27
N SER A 251 -12.99 -12.57 -11.33
CA SER A 251 -12.97 -14.01 -11.62
C SER A 251 -14.23 -14.47 -12.37
N ASP A 252 -15.41 -14.04 -11.92
CA ASP A 252 -16.71 -14.41 -12.52
C ASP A 252 -16.88 -13.91 -13.96
N THR A 253 -16.13 -12.89 -14.38
CA THR A 253 -16.12 -12.41 -15.79
C THR A 253 -15.05 -13.09 -16.64
N GLY A 254 -14.25 -13.99 -16.05
CA GLY A 254 -13.19 -14.74 -16.69
C GLY A 254 -11.85 -13.99 -16.76
N MET A 255 -11.68 -12.90 -16.00
CA MET A 255 -10.37 -12.32 -15.78
C MET A 255 -9.52 -13.27 -14.92
N SER A 256 -8.21 -13.24 -15.10
CA SER A 256 -7.31 -13.91 -14.15
C SER A 256 -7.23 -13.08 -12.88
N VAL A 257 -7.09 -13.74 -11.72
CA VAL A 257 -7.00 -13.04 -10.44
C VAL A 257 -5.80 -13.51 -9.64
N GLY A 258 -5.18 -12.60 -8.91
CA GLY A 258 -4.05 -12.91 -8.06
C GLY A 258 -3.97 -12.09 -6.78
N ILE A 259 -3.30 -12.67 -5.79
CA ILE A 259 -3.02 -12.10 -4.47
C ILE A 259 -1.52 -12.21 -4.24
N VAL A 260 -0.90 -11.09 -3.89
CA VAL A 260 0.50 -11.00 -3.48
C VAL A 260 0.57 -10.21 -2.18
N THR A 261 1.24 -10.74 -1.16
CA THR A 261 1.37 -10.07 0.14
C THR A 261 2.68 -10.46 0.84
N THR A 262 3.18 -9.58 1.71
CA THR A 262 4.26 -9.92 2.67
C THR A 262 3.75 -10.50 3.99
N THR A 263 2.44 -10.62 4.19
CA THR A 263 1.84 -11.31 5.35
C THR A 263 1.54 -12.77 5.02
N ARG A 264 0.98 -13.51 5.99
CA ARG A 264 0.31 -14.78 5.70
C ARG A 264 -0.82 -14.53 4.70
N VAL A 265 -1.00 -15.37 3.68
CA VAL A 265 -2.08 -15.19 2.69
C VAL A 265 -3.50 -15.31 3.29
N ASN A 266 -3.58 -15.75 4.55
CA ASN A 266 -4.77 -15.85 5.39
C ASN A 266 -5.00 -14.62 6.28
N HIS A 267 -4.16 -13.58 6.18
CA HIS A 267 -4.32 -12.36 6.98
C HIS A 267 -5.61 -11.63 6.61
N ALA A 268 -6.03 -10.64 7.40
CA ALA A 268 -7.29 -9.93 7.20
C ALA A 268 -7.41 -9.30 5.80
N THR A 269 -6.40 -8.52 5.39
CA THR A 269 -6.33 -7.87 4.07
C THR A 269 -6.52 -8.84 2.89
N PRO A 270 -5.68 -9.88 2.71
CA PRO A 270 -5.83 -10.80 1.60
C PRO A 270 -7.08 -11.67 1.74
N SER A 271 -7.46 -12.05 2.97
CA SER A 271 -8.59 -12.95 3.19
C SER A 271 -9.94 -12.34 2.84
N ALA A 272 -10.18 -11.04 3.07
CA ALA A 272 -11.44 -10.42 2.64
C ALA A 272 -11.64 -10.46 1.11
N ALA A 273 -10.60 -10.72 0.32
CA ALA A 273 -10.73 -10.94 -1.12
C ALA A 273 -11.41 -12.28 -1.48
N TYR A 274 -11.44 -13.27 -0.58
CA TYR A 274 -11.93 -14.62 -0.88
C TYR A 274 -12.74 -15.30 0.23
N ALA A 275 -12.59 -14.90 1.48
CA ALA A 275 -13.18 -15.52 2.65
C ALA A 275 -14.38 -14.72 3.17
N HIS A 276 -15.27 -15.42 3.85
CA HIS A 276 -16.36 -14.87 4.65
C HIS A 276 -16.21 -15.46 6.05
N SER A 277 -15.77 -14.65 7.02
CA SER A 277 -15.56 -15.08 8.40
C SER A 277 -15.94 -13.97 9.36
N VAL A 278 -16.68 -14.34 10.40
CA VAL A 278 -16.98 -13.45 11.54
C VAL A 278 -15.79 -13.26 12.47
N ASP A 279 -14.65 -13.90 12.20
CA ASP A 279 -13.44 -13.72 12.99
C ASP A 279 -12.21 -13.80 12.09
N ARG A 280 -11.41 -12.73 12.05
CA ARG A 280 -10.15 -12.65 11.30
C ARG A 280 -9.09 -13.60 11.84
N ASP A 281 -9.21 -14.05 13.09
CA ASP A 281 -8.21 -14.89 13.75
C ASP A 281 -8.39 -16.39 13.44
N TRP A 282 -9.45 -16.78 12.71
CA TRP A 282 -9.70 -18.16 12.29
C TRP A 282 -8.85 -18.56 11.06
N TYR A 283 -7.53 -18.40 11.17
CA TYR A 283 -6.58 -18.68 10.10
C TYR A 283 -6.63 -20.14 9.64
N SER A 284 -6.65 -21.07 10.59
CA SER A 284 -6.88 -22.50 10.42
C SER A 284 -7.96 -23.00 11.39
N ASP A 285 -8.35 -24.26 11.27
CA ASP A 285 -9.31 -24.91 12.17
C ASP A 285 -8.83 -24.96 13.63
N ASN A 286 -7.53 -24.79 13.86
CA ASN A 286 -6.94 -24.78 15.21
C ASN A 286 -7.30 -23.54 16.03
N GLU A 287 -7.54 -22.41 15.39
CA GLU A 287 -7.94 -21.17 16.06
C GLU A 287 -9.47 -21.07 16.25
N MET A 288 -10.24 -22.00 15.68
CA MET A 288 -11.68 -21.96 15.70
C MET A 288 -12.26 -22.62 16.96
N PRO A 289 -13.27 -22.01 17.61
CA PRO A 289 -13.99 -22.68 18.69
C PRO A 289 -14.78 -23.87 18.14
N ALA A 290 -14.90 -24.92 18.95
CA ALA A 290 -15.62 -26.15 18.56
C ALA A 290 -17.07 -25.88 18.12
N GLU A 291 -17.73 -24.88 18.71
CA GLU A 291 -19.06 -24.44 18.30
C GLU A 291 -19.08 -23.88 16.87
N ALA A 292 -18.09 -23.08 16.46
CA ALA A 292 -18.02 -22.55 15.11
C ALA A 292 -17.81 -23.65 14.07
N LEU A 293 -16.95 -24.63 14.37
CA LEU A 293 -16.73 -25.82 13.53
C LEU A 293 -18.03 -26.63 13.39
N LYS A 294 -18.74 -26.86 14.50
CA LYS A 294 -20.04 -27.57 14.51
C LYS A 294 -21.13 -26.83 13.72
N ASN A 295 -21.13 -25.50 13.81
CA ASN A 295 -22.08 -24.64 13.10
C ASN A 295 -21.72 -24.43 11.61
N GLY A 296 -20.65 -25.07 11.13
CA GLY A 296 -20.32 -25.14 9.71
C GLY A 296 -19.49 -23.97 9.19
N CYS A 297 -18.99 -23.08 10.06
CA CYS A 297 -17.98 -22.11 9.65
C CYS A 297 -16.71 -22.83 9.23
N LYS A 298 -16.02 -22.25 8.26
CA LYS A 298 -14.77 -22.76 7.71
C LYS A 298 -13.63 -21.82 8.05
N ASP A 299 -12.46 -22.38 8.33
CA ASP A 299 -11.24 -21.61 8.51
C ASP A 299 -10.83 -20.89 7.22
N ILE A 300 -10.11 -19.77 7.36
CA ILE A 300 -9.69 -18.93 6.25
C ILE A 300 -8.79 -19.71 5.26
N ALA A 301 -7.90 -20.59 5.75
CA ALA A 301 -7.01 -21.39 4.89
C ALA A 301 -7.80 -22.27 3.92
N ARG A 302 -8.85 -22.92 4.43
CA ARG A 302 -9.75 -23.71 3.62
C ARG A 302 -10.52 -22.85 2.62
N GLN A 303 -11.02 -21.69 3.05
CA GLN A 303 -11.81 -20.80 2.19
C GLN A 303 -11.01 -20.26 0.99
N LEU A 304 -9.68 -20.12 1.11
CA LEU A 304 -8.78 -19.72 0.02
C LEU A 304 -8.94 -20.60 -1.23
N PHE A 305 -9.19 -21.89 -1.05
CA PHE A 305 -9.32 -22.86 -2.14
C PHE A 305 -10.78 -23.19 -2.47
N ASP A 306 -11.66 -23.16 -1.47
CA ASP A 306 -13.08 -23.52 -1.63
C ASP A 306 -13.89 -22.41 -2.33
N ASN A 307 -13.72 -21.14 -1.93
CA ASN A 307 -14.64 -20.07 -2.34
C ASN A 307 -14.36 -19.53 -3.74
N ILE A 308 -13.08 -19.45 -4.10
CA ILE A 308 -12.63 -18.99 -5.43
C ILE A 308 -11.57 -19.98 -5.93
N PRO A 309 -11.98 -21.15 -6.45
CA PRO A 309 -11.04 -22.20 -6.81
C PRO A 309 -10.09 -21.80 -7.93
N ASN A 310 -10.37 -20.71 -8.69
CA ASN A 310 -9.60 -20.29 -9.85
C ASN A 310 -8.72 -19.04 -9.61
N ILE A 311 -8.26 -18.79 -8.37
CA ILE A 311 -7.18 -17.82 -8.16
C ILE A 311 -5.92 -18.32 -8.85
N ALA A 312 -5.42 -17.56 -9.82
CA ALA A 312 -4.31 -17.98 -10.68
C ALA A 312 -2.95 -17.80 -10.00
N VAL A 313 -2.80 -16.80 -9.13
CA VAL A 313 -1.55 -16.54 -8.41
C VAL A 313 -1.85 -16.22 -6.95
N ILE A 314 -1.23 -16.95 -6.02
CA ILE A 314 -1.26 -16.69 -4.58
C ILE A 314 0.19 -16.69 -4.10
N LEU A 315 0.69 -15.55 -3.64
CA LEU A 315 2.07 -15.38 -3.17
C LEU A 315 2.09 -14.68 -1.82
N GLY A 316 2.78 -15.25 -0.83
CA GLY A 316 2.99 -14.63 0.48
C GLY A 316 3.49 -15.66 1.49
N GLY A 317 3.21 -15.45 2.78
CA GLY A 317 3.49 -16.43 3.83
C GLY A 317 2.30 -17.33 4.15
N GLY A 318 2.38 -18.07 5.27
CA GLY A 318 1.25 -18.77 5.87
C GLY A 318 1.28 -20.29 5.74
N ARG A 319 2.45 -20.91 5.50
CA ARG A 319 2.56 -22.37 5.35
C ARG A 319 1.93 -23.14 6.51
N LYS A 320 2.15 -22.70 7.76
CA LYS A 320 1.76 -23.49 8.95
C LYS A 320 0.25 -23.75 9.06
N TYR A 321 -0.58 -22.91 8.45
CA TYR A 321 -2.05 -23.05 8.45
C TYR A 321 -2.57 -24.06 7.42
N MET A 322 -1.69 -24.51 6.52
CA MET A 322 -2.04 -25.41 5.41
C MET A 322 -1.72 -26.88 5.70
N PHE A 323 -0.90 -27.16 6.71
CA PHE A 323 -0.40 -28.51 7.01
C PHE A 323 -0.96 -29.08 8.32
N PRO A 324 -1.09 -30.42 8.43
CA PRO A 324 -1.51 -31.09 9.66
C PRO A 324 -0.64 -30.72 10.85
N LYS A 325 -1.24 -30.74 12.05
CA LYS A 325 -0.55 -30.47 13.30
C LYS A 325 0.74 -31.28 13.43
N ASN A 326 1.82 -30.61 13.88
CA ASN A 326 3.16 -31.18 14.06
C ASN A 326 3.88 -31.59 12.76
N THR A 327 3.34 -31.25 11.58
CA THR A 327 4.11 -31.39 10.33
C THR A 327 5.27 -30.40 10.35
N SER A 328 6.51 -30.89 10.29
CA SER A 328 7.69 -30.01 10.29
C SER A 328 7.67 -29.07 9.08
N ASP A 329 7.98 -27.79 9.30
CA ASP A 329 8.15 -26.85 8.19
C ASP A 329 9.38 -27.21 7.36
N VAL A 330 9.31 -26.90 6.06
CA VAL A 330 10.36 -27.24 5.07
C VAL A 330 11.63 -26.41 5.23
N GLU A 331 11.51 -25.18 5.72
CA GLU A 331 12.63 -24.24 5.89
C GLU A 331 13.17 -24.26 7.32
N TYR A 332 12.29 -24.53 8.29
CA TYR A 332 12.64 -24.59 9.71
C TYR A 332 12.42 -26.00 10.29
N PRO A 333 13.18 -27.01 9.84
CA PRO A 333 12.95 -28.40 10.22
C PRO A 333 13.14 -28.62 11.73
N GLY A 334 12.18 -29.30 12.37
CA GLY A 334 12.22 -29.63 13.80
C GLY A 334 11.90 -28.48 14.75
N VAL A 335 11.58 -27.28 14.24
CA VAL A 335 11.23 -26.14 15.09
C VAL A 335 9.71 -26.10 15.34
N ALA A 336 9.28 -26.48 16.54
CA ALA A 336 7.87 -26.68 16.88
C ALA A 336 6.97 -25.47 16.58
N LYS A 337 7.42 -24.24 16.84
CA LYS A 337 6.62 -23.01 16.59
C LYS A 337 6.29 -22.76 15.11
N HIS A 338 7.03 -23.38 14.20
CA HIS A 338 6.84 -23.25 12.74
C HIS A 338 6.08 -24.44 12.14
N SER A 339 5.81 -25.48 12.94
CA SER A 339 5.15 -26.69 12.45
C SER A 339 3.70 -26.42 12.05
N GLY A 340 3.15 -27.28 11.19
CA GLY A 340 1.75 -27.29 10.80
C GLY A 340 0.82 -27.26 12.01
N THR A 341 -0.34 -26.64 11.84
CA THR A 341 -1.27 -26.30 12.93
C THR A 341 -2.61 -27.01 12.83
N ARG A 342 -3.00 -27.52 11.66
CA ARG A 342 -4.35 -28.03 11.40
C ARG A 342 -4.71 -29.25 12.26
N ASN A 343 -5.83 -29.19 12.99
CA ASN A 343 -6.30 -30.28 13.83
C ASN A 343 -7.14 -31.32 13.04
N ASP A 344 -7.64 -30.94 11.86
CA ASP A 344 -8.44 -31.80 10.98
C ASP A 344 -7.63 -32.81 10.15
N GLY A 345 -6.30 -32.82 10.30
CA GLY A 345 -5.40 -33.76 9.61
C GLY A 345 -5.22 -33.50 8.11
N ARG A 346 -5.77 -32.39 7.58
CA ARG A 346 -5.70 -32.09 6.15
C ARG A 346 -4.38 -31.43 5.76
N ASN A 347 -3.94 -31.71 4.54
CA ASN A 347 -2.83 -31.03 3.89
C ASN A 347 -3.38 -30.25 2.70
N LEU A 348 -3.73 -28.98 2.93
CA LEU A 348 -4.38 -28.14 1.93
C LEU A 348 -3.46 -27.82 0.74
N VAL A 349 -2.14 -27.76 0.95
CA VAL A 349 -1.18 -27.62 -0.15
C VAL A 349 -1.24 -28.83 -1.07
N GLN A 350 -1.24 -30.03 -0.50
CA GLN A 350 -1.32 -31.26 -1.29
C GLN A 350 -2.65 -31.36 -2.04
N GLU A 351 -3.78 -31.05 -1.38
CA GLU A 351 -5.09 -30.98 -2.03
C GLU A 351 -5.12 -29.99 -3.19
N TRP A 352 -4.49 -28.81 -3.03
CA TRP A 352 -4.36 -27.83 -4.11
C TRP A 352 -3.48 -28.35 -5.25
N ILE A 353 -2.32 -28.95 -4.95
CA ILE A 353 -1.42 -29.53 -5.95
C ILE A 353 -2.17 -30.57 -6.79
N ASP A 354 -2.88 -31.48 -6.15
CA ASP A 354 -3.63 -32.54 -6.82
C ASP A 354 -4.76 -31.97 -7.68
N GLY A 355 -5.48 -30.96 -7.17
CA GLY A 355 -6.53 -30.25 -7.91
C GLY A 355 -6.02 -29.41 -9.10
N LYS A 356 -4.74 -29.00 -9.10
CA LYS A 356 -4.14 -28.15 -10.14
C LYS A 356 -3.14 -28.86 -11.05
N LYS A 357 -2.79 -30.11 -10.76
CA LYS A 357 -1.80 -30.90 -11.52
C LYS A 357 -2.07 -30.94 -13.02
N ALA A 358 -3.32 -31.23 -13.42
CA ALA A 358 -3.73 -31.28 -14.83
C ALA A 358 -3.82 -29.88 -15.48
N LYS A 359 -3.71 -28.81 -14.70
CA LYS A 359 -3.85 -27.41 -15.13
C LYS A 359 -2.54 -26.65 -15.04
N LYS A 360 -1.37 -27.30 -15.11
CA LYS A 360 -0.06 -26.63 -15.00
C LYS A 360 0.06 -25.78 -13.71
N GLY A 361 -0.39 -26.37 -12.59
CA GLY A 361 -0.25 -25.79 -11.27
C GLY A 361 1.13 -26.04 -10.67
N HIS A 362 1.71 -25.02 -10.03
CA HIS A 362 3.01 -25.10 -9.37
C HIS A 362 2.91 -24.60 -7.93
N TYR A 363 3.41 -25.40 -7.00
CA TYR A 363 3.66 -24.98 -5.62
C TYR A 363 5.15 -24.66 -5.46
N VAL A 364 5.45 -23.52 -4.84
CA VAL A 364 6.82 -23.10 -4.50
C VAL A 364 6.84 -22.58 -3.07
N TRP A 365 7.98 -22.73 -2.39
CA TRP A 365 8.15 -22.23 -1.02
C TRP A 365 9.38 -21.32 -0.86
N ASN A 366 10.23 -21.19 -1.89
CA ASN A 366 11.37 -20.28 -1.86
C ASN A 366 11.54 -19.51 -3.18
N LYS A 367 12.38 -18.48 -3.10
CA LYS A 367 12.78 -17.59 -4.18
C LYS A 367 13.35 -18.33 -5.37
N LYS A 368 14.28 -19.26 -5.15
CA LYS A 368 14.92 -20.00 -6.25
C LYS A 368 13.89 -20.76 -7.08
N GLN A 369 12.95 -21.44 -6.43
CA GLN A 369 11.86 -22.12 -7.10
C GLN A 369 10.99 -21.12 -7.86
N LEU A 370 10.55 -20.03 -7.20
CA LEU A 370 9.72 -18.99 -7.81
C LEU A 370 10.37 -18.43 -9.10
N LEU A 371 11.63 -18.02 -9.02
CA LEU A 371 12.35 -17.38 -10.13
C LEU A 371 12.81 -18.37 -11.21
N SER A 372 12.85 -19.68 -10.91
CA SER A 372 13.14 -20.72 -11.90
C SER A 372 11.96 -21.08 -12.80
N LEU A 373 10.74 -20.65 -12.44
CA LEU A 373 9.55 -20.91 -13.25
C LEU A 373 9.65 -20.19 -14.59
N ASN A 374 9.14 -20.83 -15.65
CA ASN A 374 8.83 -20.15 -16.89
C ASN A 374 7.36 -19.67 -16.84
N PRO A 375 7.08 -18.37 -16.62
CA PRO A 375 5.71 -17.88 -16.41
C PRO A 375 4.77 -18.15 -17.59
N ASN A 376 5.31 -18.34 -18.80
CA ASN A 376 4.50 -18.69 -19.97
C ASN A 376 3.82 -20.07 -19.81
N ASN A 377 4.42 -20.98 -19.06
CA ASN A 377 3.95 -22.35 -18.86
C ASN A 377 3.21 -22.58 -17.54
N VAL A 378 3.01 -21.54 -16.72
CA VAL A 378 2.33 -21.63 -15.42
C VAL A 378 0.92 -21.06 -15.53
N GLU A 379 -0.13 -21.84 -15.24
CA GLU A 379 -1.51 -21.30 -15.20
C GLU A 379 -1.97 -21.02 -13.77
N TYR A 380 -1.49 -21.82 -12.80
CA TYR A 380 -1.78 -21.65 -11.38
C TYR A 380 -0.48 -21.69 -10.58
N LEU A 381 -0.31 -20.74 -9.66
CA LEU A 381 0.87 -20.63 -8.79
C LEU A 381 0.43 -20.41 -7.34
N LEU A 382 0.92 -21.27 -6.45
CA LEU A 382 0.85 -21.10 -5.00
C LEU A 382 2.28 -21.00 -4.47
N GLY A 383 2.66 -19.82 -3.99
CA GLY A 383 3.94 -19.54 -3.37
C GLY A 383 3.77 -19.17 -1.91
N LEU A 384 4.24 -20.03 -1.00
CA LEU A 384 4.16 -19.81 0.44
C LEU A 384 5.58 -19.78 1.05
N PHE A 385 6.09 -18.60 1.32
CA PHE A 385 7.51 -18.34 1.58
C PHE A 385 7.91 -18.38 3.05
N GLU A 386 6.97 -18.28 3.98
CA GLU A 386 7.24 -18.40 5.42
C GLU A 386 6.11 -19.18 6.14
N PRO A 387 6.37 -19.75 7.34
CA PRO A 387 5.35 -20.43 8.14
C PRO A 387 4.17 -19.53 8.50
N ALA A 388 4.43 -18.26 8.82
CA ALA A 388 3.43 -17.24 9.15
C ALA A 388 3.59 -16.05 8.20
N ASP A 389 3.84 -14.84 8.71
CA ASP A 389 4.12 -13.68 7.87
C ASP A 389 5.55 -13.76 7.30
N MET A 390 5.81 -13.15 6.14
CA MET A 390 7.17 -13.12 5.57
C MET A 390 8.11 -12.34 6.48
N THR A 391 9.43 -12.52 6.36
CA THR A 391 10.42 -11.71 7.08
C THR A 391 10.35 -10.23 6.65
N TYR A 392 10.67 -9.29 7.55
CA TYR A 392 10.81 -7.88 7.16
C TYR A 392 11.91 -7.74 6.10
N ASN A 393 11.75 -6.85 5.12
CA ASN A 393 12.66 -6.70 4.00
C ASN A 393 14.10 -6.36 4.43
N LEU A 394 14.29 -5.62 5.52
CA LEU A 394 15.62 -5.33 6.08
C LEU A 394 16.32 -6.57 6.65
N GLU A 395 15.56 -7.58 7.05
CA GLU A 395 16.05 -8.80 7.71
C GLU A 395 15.84 -10.05 6.82
N ARG A 396 15.35 -9.83 5.59
CA ARG A 396 14.97 -10.89 4.67
C ARG A 396 16.18 -11.71 4.23
N ASN A 397 16.04 -13.03 4.23
CA ASN A 397 17.04 -13.89 3.63
C ASN A 397 16.95 -13.79 2.11
N THR A 398 17.90 -13.09 1.48
CA THR A 398 17.83 -12.80 0.04
C THR A 398 17.99 -14.03 -0.86
N ASP A 399 18.43 -15.17 -0.31
CA ASP A 399 18.59 -16.43 -1.02
C ASP A 399 17.30 -17.27 -1.01
N THR A 400 16.56 -17.28 0.10
CA THR A 400 15.34 -18.10 0.26
C THR A 400 14.05 -17.32 0.06
N ASP A 401 14.01 -16.04 0.42
CA ASP A 401 12.79 -15.23 0.40
C ASP A 401 12.76 -14.26 -0.80
N PRO A 402 11.72 -14.31 -1.66
CA PRO A 402 11.55 -13.32 -2.70
C PRO A 402 11.15 -11.96 -2.09
N SER A 403 11.58 -10.87 -2.71
CA SER A 403 11.08 -9.55 -2.34
C SER A 403 9.66 -9.32 -2.89
N LEU A 404 8.95 -8.32 -2.35
CA LEU A 404 7.63 -7.94 -2.86
C LEU A 404 7.66 -7.59 -4.37
N PRO A 405 8.62 -6.79 -4.89
CA PRO A 405 8.80 -6.60 -6.32
C PRO A 405 8.98 -7.91 -7.12
N GLU A 406 9.79 -8.86 -6.62
CA GLU A 406 10.01 -10.15 -7.30
C GLU A 406 8.72 -10.97 -7.39
N MET A 407 7.91 -10.98 -6.32
CA MET A 407 6.60 -11.63 -6.32
C MET A 407 5.62 -10.96 -7.32
N VAL A 408 5.57 -9.62 -7.33
CA VAL A 408 4.73 -8.84 -8.26
C VAL A 408 5.12 -9.09 -9.71
N GLU A 409 6.42 -9.16 -10.01
CA GLU A 409 6.91 -9.41 -11.36
C GLU A 409 6.40 -10.76 -11.89
N VAL A 410 6.55 -11.82 -11.11
CA VAL A 410 6.09 -13.16 -11.50
C VAL A 410 4.58 -13.20 -11.63
N ALA A 411 3.85 -12.59 -10.68
CA ALA A 411 2.39 -12.51 -10.73
C ALA A 411 1.90 -11.84 -12.01
N ILE A 412 2.42 -10.66 -12.37
CA ILE A 412 2.02 -9.96 -13.60
C ILE A 412 2.38 -10.77 -14.85
N LYS A 413 3.55 -11.41 -14.89
CA LYS A 413 3.95 -12.26 -16.04
C LYS A 413 2.99 -13.42 -16.27
N ILE A 414 2.44 -14.03 -15.22
CA ILE A 414 1.44 -15.11 -15.31
C ILE A 414 0.08 -14.54 -15.70
N LEU A 415 -0.40 -13.52 -14.98
CA LEU A 415 -1.75 -12.99 -15.11
C LEU A 415 -2.00 -12.31 -16.46
N ARG A 416 -1.01 -11.60 -17.01
CA ARG A 416 -1.14 -10.85 -18.28
C ARG A 416 -1.42 -11.72 -19.50
N LYS A 417 -1.23 -13.04 -19.39
CA LYS A 417 -1.51 -14.00 -20.46
C LYS A 417 -3.01 -14.05 -20.81
N ASN A 418 -3.88 -13.71 -19.87
CA ASN A 418 -5.31 -13.76 -20.10
C ASN A 418 -5.77 -12.55 -20.95
N PRO A 419 -6.33 -12.77 -22.16
CA PRO A 419 -6.78 -11.68 -23.03
C PRO A 419 -7.96 -10.90 -22.46
N LYS A 420 -8.71 -11.45 -21.49
CA LYS A 420 -9.76 -10.74 -20.76
C LYS A 420 -9.20 -9.77 -19.71
N GLY A 421 -7.90 -9.84 -19.43
CA GLY A 421 -7.22 -9.04 -18.41
C GLY A 421 -7.17 -9.72 -17.05
N PHE A 422 -6.77 -8.95 -16.04
CA PHE A 422 -6.58 -9.48 -14.69
C PHE A 422 -6.88 -8.47 -13.57
N PHE A 423 -7.21 -8.99 -12.40
CA PHE A 423 -7.19 -8.26 -11.13
C PHE A 423 -6.03 -8.77 -10.28
N LEU A 424 -5.20 -7.87 -9.77
CA LEU A 424 -4.09 -8.21 -8.87
C LEU A 424 -4.17 -7.36 -7.61
N LEU A 425 -4.34 -8.02 -6.46
CA LEU A 425 -4.13 -7.43 -5.14
C LEU A 425 -2.65 -7.59 -4.76
N VAL A 426 -2.01 -6.49 -4.37
CA VAL A 426 -0.64 -6.46 -3.85
C VAL A 426 -0.64 -5.73 -2.51
N GLU A 427 -0.14 -6.39 -1.47
CA GLU A 427 -0.12 -5.83 -0.11
C GLU A 427 1.31 -5.69 0.41
N GLY A 428 1.68 -4.47 0.82
CA GLY A 428 2.83 -4.21 1.68
C GLY A 428 2.43 -4.35 3.15
N GLY A 429 2.08 -5.57 3.56
CA GLY A 429 1.34 -5.78 4.81
C GLY A 429 2.17 -5.73 6.08
N ARG A 430 3.50 -5.74 5.97
CA ARG A 430 4.38 -5.60 7.14
C ARG A 430 4.73 -4.15 7.49
N ILE A 431 4.22 -3.18 6.74
CA ILE A 431 4.28 -1.75 7.14
C ILE A 431 3.59 -1.60 8.50
N ASP A 432 2.36 -2.10 8.62
CA ASP A 432 1.54 -2.14 9.83
C ASP A 432 2.26 -2.84 11.00
N HIS A 433 2.77 -4.06 10.78
CA HIS A 433 3.49 -4.79 11.82
C HIS A 433 4.69 -4.00 12.37
N GLY A 434 5.43 -3.30 11.49
CA GLY A 434 6.55 -2.48 11.91
C GLY A 434 6.12 -1.30 12.81
N HIS A 435 4.97 -0.70 12.50
CA HIS A 435 4.39 0.37 13.33
C HIS A 435 3.88 -0.17 14.67
N HIS A 436 3.12 -1.27 14.66
CA HIS A 436 2.66 -1.93 15.88
C HIS A 436 3.80 -2.27 16.86
N GLU A 437 4.94 -2.72 16.34
CA GLU A 437 6.12 -3.05 17.15
C GLU A 437 6.89 -1.78 17.64
N GLY A 438 6.47 -0.58 17.26
CA GLY A 438 7.16 0.69 17.50
C GLY A 438 8.44 0.87 16.66
N LYS A 439 8.67 -0.01 15.67
CA LYS A 439 9.90 -0.11 14.88
C LYS A 439 9.75 0.60 13.54
N ALA A 440 9.77 1.94 13.59
CA ALA A 440 9.59 2.76 12.38
C ALA A 440 10.60 2.43 11.26
N LYS A 441 11.82 2.00 11.59
CA LYS A 441 12.80 1.59 10.57
C LYS A 441 12.34 0.38 9.75
N GLN A 442 11.71 -0.61 10.38
CA GLN A 442 11.09 -1.72 9.66
C GLN A 442 9.91 -1.23 8.80
N ALA A 443 8.98 -0.48 9.39
CA ALA A 443 7.78 0.00 8.70
C ALA A 443 8.10 0.83 7.44
N LEU A 444 9.04 1.78 7.55
CA LEU A 444 9.39 2.65 6.42
C LEU A 444 10.18 1.91 5.33
N HIS A 445 11.00 0.92 5.68
CA HIS A 445 11.67 0.09 4.67
C HIS A 445 10.70 -0.85 3.94
N GLU A 446 9.65 -1.34 4.60
CA GLU A 446 8.55 -2.04 3.94
C GLU A 446 7.80 -1.12 2.97
N ALA A 447 7.51 0.12 3.38
CA ALA A 447 6.83 1.10 2.53
C ALA A 447 7.66 1.46 1.27
N VAL A 448 8.98 1.61 1.43
CA VAL A 448 9.90 1.82 0.30
C VAL A 448 9.94 0.59 -0.62
N GLU A 449 9.89 -0.63 -0.09
CA GLU A 449 9.86 -1.86 -0.89
C GLU A 449 8.55 -2.00 -1.68
N MET A 450 7.42 -1.64 -1.08
CA MET A 450 6.12 -1.56 -1.77
C MET A 450 6.14 -0.50 -2.88
N ASP A 451 6.74 0.66 -2.65
CA ASP A 451 6.87 1.71 -3.68
C ASP A 451 7.70 1.24 -4.90
N LYS A 452 8.75 0.43 -4.67
CA LYS A 452 9.48 -0.22 -5.78
C LYS A 452 8.57 -1.17 -6.57
N ALA A 453 7.72 -1.94 -5.88
CA ALA A 453 6.77 -2.84 -6.53
C ALA A 453 5.72 -2.08 -7.37
N ILE A 454 5.27 -0.90 -6.90
CA ILE A 454 4.40 0.01 -7.65
C ILE A 454 5.09 0.49 -8.94
N GLY A 455 6.36 0.91 -8.84
CA GLY A 455 7.16 1.30 -10.00
C GLY A 455 7.29 0.17 -11.01
N LEU A 456 7.65 -1.03 -10.55
CA LEU A 456 7.82 -2.21 -11.39
C LEU A 456 6.52 -2.60 -12.11
N ALA A 457 5.39 -2.63 -11.41
CA ALA A 457 4.09 -2.89 -12.03
C ALA A 457 3.74 -1.85 -13.10
N GLY A 458 4.10 -0.57 -12.85
CA GLY A 458 3.93 0.50 -13.82
C GLY A 458 4.76 0.33 -15.10
N LEU A 459 5.94 -0.29 -15.02
CA LEU A 459 6.77 -0.63 -16.19
C LEU A 459 6.24 -1.85 -16.96
N MET A 460 5.46 -2.72 -16.29
CA MET A 460 4.96 -3.97 -16.85
C MET A 460 3.53 -3.89 -17.39
N THR A 461 2.85 -2.75 -17.20
CA THR A 461 1.45 -2.53 -17.56
C THR A 461 1.28 -1.22 -18.33
N SER A 462 0.19 -1.07 -19.07
CA SER A 462 -0.07 0.14 -19.86
C SER A 462 -1.08 1.04 -19.16
N VAL A 463 -0.76 2.32 -19.02
CA VAL A 463 -1.66 3.35 -18.48
C VAL A 463 -2.93 3.50 -19.34
N HIS A 464 -2.92 3.02 -20.59
CA HIS A 464 -4.07 3.10 -21.49
C HIS A 464 -5.16 2.06 -21.22
N ASP A 465 -4.80 0.91 -20.61
CA ASP A 465 -5.71 -0.21 -20.38
C ASP A 465 -5.66 -0.78 -18.95
N THR A 466 -4.78 -0.26 -18.09
CA THR A 466 -4.61 -0.74 -16.71
C THR A 466 -4.91 0.39 -15.73
N LEU A 467 -5.92 0.18 -14.88
CA LEU A 467 -6.17 1.04 -13.73
C LEU A 467 -5.32 0.53 -12.56
N THR A 468 -4.42 1.38 -12.08
CA THR A 468 -3.64 1.13 -10.87
C THR A 468 -4.12 2.07 -9.78
N VAL A 469 -4.45 1.51 -8.62
CA VAL A 469 -4.84 2.25 -7.42
C VAL A 469 -3.92 1.84 -6.29
N VAL A 470 -3.40 2.82 -5.55
CA VAL A 470 -2.58 2.65 -4.34
C VAL A 470 -3.32 3.31 -3.18
N THR A 471 -3.45 2.63 -2.06
CA THR A 471 -4.03 3.21 -0.84
C THR A 471 -3.51 2.50 0.41
N ALA A 472 -4.03 2.90 1.56
CA ALA A 472 -3.91 2.19 2.82
C ALA A 472 -5.30 1.79 3.31
N ASP A 473 -5.34 0.86 4.24
CA ASP A 473 -6.56 0.45 4.91
C ASP A 473 -6.88 1.36 6.12
N HIS A 474 -5.85 1.77 6.86
CA HIS A 474 -5.87 2.76 7.94
C HIS A 474 -4.49 3.40 8.12
N SER A 475 -4.31 4.24 9.14
CA SER A 475 -2.99 4.75 9.53
C SER A 475 -2.53 4.16 10.87
N HIS A 476 -1.62 4.86 11.54
CA HIS A 476 -1.06 4.58 12.86
C HIS A 476 -0.93 5.87 13.64
N MET A 477 -0.71 5.78 14.94
CA MET A 477 -0.33 6.90 15.80
C MET A 477 1.15 7.32 15.60
N PHE A 478 1.69 7.07 14.40
CA PHE A 478 3.05 7.39 13.96
C PHE A 478 3.15 8.86 13.56
N ASN A 479 4.15 9.55 14.10
CA ASN A 479 4.46 10.93 13.76
C ASN A 479 5.97 11.11 13.57
N PHE A 480 6.35 12.09 12.76
CA PHE A 480 7.71 12.61 12.70
C PHE A 480 7.69 14.14 12.75
N GLY A 481 8.54 14.73 13.59
CA GLY A 481 8.53 16.17 13.87
C GLY A 481 9.84 16.68 14.48
N GLY A 482 9.75 17.70 15.33
CA GLY A 482 10.92 18.23 16.05
C GLY A 482 11.75 19.28 15.31
N TYR A 483 11.24 19.87 14.23
CA TYR A 483 11.92 20.93 13.45
C TYR A 483 13.30 20.51 12.93
N THR A 484 13.42 19.27 12.47
CA THR A 484 14.65 18.75 11.86
C THR A 484 15.05 19.55 10.62
N GLY A 485 16.36 19.79 10.47
CA GLY A 485 16.89 20.43 9.26
C GLY A 485 16.66 19.58 8.01
N ARG A 486 16.69 20.22 6.84
CA ARG A 486 16.60 19.53 5.54
C ARG A 486 17.73 18.51 5.40
N GLY A 487 17.41 17.30 4.94
CA GLY A 487 18.37 16.21 4.81
C GLY A 487 18.74 15.53 6.13
N ASN A 488 18.05 15.84 7.23
CA ASN A 488 18.23 15.11 8.48
C ASN A 488 17.88 13.63 8.30
N PRO A 489 18.71 12.68 8.76
CA PRO A 489 18.39 11.27 8.67
C PRO A 489 16.97 10.99 9.19
N MET A 490 16.17 10.21 8.46
CA MET A 490 14.78 9.97 8.83
C MET A 490 14.62 9.37 10.24
N PHE A 491 15.59 8.57 10.67
CA PHE A 491 15.66 7.97 12.01
C PHE A 491 16.49 8.79 13.01
N GLY A 492 16.84 10.02 12.65
CA GLY A 492 17.70 10.90 13.43
C GLY A 492 17.02 11.60 14.60
N LEU A 493 17.82 12.33 15.35
CA LEU A 493 17.37 13.16 16.46
C LEU A 493 16.78 14.48 15.95
N ALA A 494 15.87 15.04 16.74
CA ALA A 494 15.56 16.46 16.64
C ALA A 494 16.79 17.30 17.02
N PRO A 495 17.00 18.49 16.41
CA PRO A 495 18.16 19.32 16.66
C PRO A 495 18.18 19.97 18.06
N MET A 496 17.03 20.02 18.74
CA MET A 496 16.89 20.61 20.07
C MET A 496 16.74 19.52 21.14
N LEU A 497 17.29 19.78 22.33
CA LEU A 497 16.92 19.02 23.53
C LEU A 497 15.50 19.38 23.94
N SER A 498 14.83 18.50 24.69
CA SER A 498 13.62 18.90 25.39
C SER A 498 13.93 20.06 26.34
N ASP A 499 13.14 21.12 26.27
CA ASP A 499 13.20 22.28 27.17
C ASP A 499 12.79 21.94 28.61
N ILE A 500 12.17 20.79 28.84
CA ILE A 500 11.70 20.33 30.16
C ILE A 500 12.73 19.42 30.82
N ASP A 501 13.07 18.28 30.19
CA ASP A 501 13.94 17.27 30.81
C ASP A 501 15.39 17.31 30.33
N GLN A 502 15.71 18.24 29.42
CA GLN A 502 17.06 18.47 28.86
C GLN A 502 17.66 17.22 28.19
N LYS A 503 16.83 16.25 27.76
CA LYS A 503 17.27 15.07 27.03
C LYS A 503 16.94 15.19 25.54
N PRO A 504 17.77 14.62 24.65
CA PRO A 504 17.46 14.53 23.22
C PRO A 504 16.23 13.65 22.97
N TYR A 505 15.64 13.77 21.78
CA TYR A 505 14.53 12.93 21.33
C TYR A 505 14.65 12.69 19.83
N THR A 506 14.14 11.56 19.36
CA THR A 506 14.07 11.24 17.92
C THR A 506 13.04 12.11 17.22
N SER A 507 13.25 12.40 15.93
CA SER A 507 12.23 13.07 15.11
C SER A 507 10.94 12.24 15.08
N ILE A 508 11.08 10.92 14.97
CA ILE A 508 9.99 9.95 15.01
C ILE A 508 9.52 9.72 16.45
N ILE A 509 8.21 9.69 16.65
CA ILE A 509 7.55 9.31 17.91
C ILE A 509 6.23 8.60 17.61
N TYR A 510 5.74 7.82 18.57
CA TYR A 510 4.39 7.25 18.52
C TYR A 510 3.50 7.82 19.63
N GLY A 511 2.19 7.87 19.39
CA GLY A 511 1.22 8.23 20.43
C GLY A 511 1.16 7.21 21.57
N ASN A 512 1.23 5.92 21.25
CA ASN A 512 1.25 4.81 22.19
C ASN A 512 2.12 3.66 21.66
N GLY A 513 2.29 2.59 22.44
CA GLY A 513 3.02 1.41 21.98
C GLY A 513 4.18 0.97 22.87
N PRO A 514 4.96 -0.02 22.41
CA PRO A 514 5.95 -0.70 23.23
C PRO A 514 7.23 0.11 23.47
N GLY A 515 7.44 1.20 22.72
CA GLY A 515 8.57 2.10 22.91
C GLY A 515 8.47 3.02 24.13
N TYR A 516 7.36 3.01 24.87
CA TYR A 516 7.28 3.72 26.16
C TYR A 516 8.25 3.11 27.17
N LYS A 517 9.17 3.92 27.71
CA LYS A 517 10.14 3.49 28.72
C LYS A 517 10.40 4.58 29.76
N LEU A 518 10.48 4.16 31.02
CA LEU A 518 10.99 4.97 32.13
C LEU A 518 12.29 4.36 32.67
N VAL A 519 13.36 5.16 32.71
CA VAL A 519 14.65 4.80 33.29
C VAL A 519 14.87 5.69 34.51
N ASN A 520 15.02 5.08 35.69
CA ASN A 520 15.17 5.77 36.97
C ASN A 520 14.08 6.83 37.22
N GLY A 521 12.83 6.52 36.86
CA GLY A 521 11.68 7.40 37.07
C GLY A 521 11.52 8.54 36.05
N GLY A 522 12.37 8.63 35.02
CA GLY A 522 12.25 9.63 33.95
C GLY A 522 12.33 9.03 32.55
N ARG A 523 12.08 9.87 31.52
CA ARG A 523 12.19 9.47 30.11
C ARG A 523 13.59 8.94 29.78
N GLU A 524 13.68 7.87 28.99
CA GLU A 524 14.95 7.34 28.52
C GLU A 524 15.74 8.40 27.74
N ASN A 525 17.05 8.51 28.01
CA ASN A 525 17.92 9.36 27.22
C ASN A 525 18.32 8.63 25.94
N VAL A 526 17.79 9.05 24.79
CA VAL A 526 18.04 8.35 23.52
C VAL A 526 19.51 8.36 23.08
N SER A 527 20.36 9.23 23.63
CA SER A 527 21.81 9.19 23.37
C SER A 527 22.54 8.05 24.08
N THR A 528 21.89 7.33 25.02
CA THR A 528 22.49 6.19 25.71
C THR A 528 22.06 4.84 25.13
N VAL A 529 21.32 4.85 24.02
CA VAL A 529 20.86 3.65 23.30
C VAL A 529 21.23 3.77 21.83
N ASP A 530 21.33 2.64 21.13
CA ASP A 530 21.50 2.65 19.68
C ASP A 530 20.14 2.83 18.99
N TYR A 531 19.74 4.08 18.82
CA TYR A 531 18.50 4.44 18.13
C TYR A 531 18.56 4.24 16.60
N GLN A 532 19.70 3.82 16.06
CA GLN A 532 19.88 3.53 14.63
C GLN A 532 19.67 2.05 14.29
N GLU A 533 19.63 1.16 15.28
CA GLU A 533 19.36 -0.26 15.09
C GLU A 533 18.03 -0.51 14.37
N ASN A 534 17.96 -1.58 13.57
CA ASN A 534 16.75 -1.96 12.84
C ASN A 534 15.53 -2.17 13.74
N ASN A 535 15.78 -2.64 14.97
CA ASN A 535 14.75 -2.99 15.95
C ASN A 535 14.56 -1.95 17.05
N TYR A 536 15.13 -0.75 16.91
CA TYR A 536 14.87 0.34 17.85
C TYR A 536 13.37 0.68 17.89
N GLN A 537 12.81 0.72 19.10
CA GLN A 537 11.43 1.09 19.33
C GLN A 537 11.40 2.58 19.67
N ALA A 538 10.84 3.39 18.76
CA ALA A 538 10.74 4.82 18.98
C ALA A 538 9.85 5.13 20.19
N GLN A 539 10.18 6.19 20.93
CA GLN A 539 9.49 6.54 22.16
C GLN A 539 7.99 6.72 21.91
N ALA A 540 7.19 6.36 22.92
CA ALA A 540 5.73 6.48 22.90
C ALA A 540 5.21 7.17 24.16
N ALA A 541 4.03 7.80 24.09
CA ALA A 541 3.46 8.51 25.25
C ALA A 541 2.66 7.57 26.19
N VAL A 542 1.99 6.55 25.67
CA VAL A 542 1.22 5.57 26.45
C VAL A 542 1.78 4.15 26.25
N PRO A 543 2.09 3.39 27.31
CA PRO A 543 2.62 2.04 27.19
C PRO A 543 1.56 1.05 26.72
N LEU A 544 1.85 0.33 25.64
CA LEU A 544 1.08 -0.82 25.16
C LEU A 544 2.03 -1.89 24.64
N THR A 545 1.60 -3.14 24.59
CA THR A 545 2.40 -4.23 23.98
C THR A 545 2.52 -4.09 22.46
N MET A 546 1.52 -3.48 21.84
CA MET A 546 1.47 -3.12 20.43
C MET A 546 0.93 -1.69 20.34
N GLU A 547 1.53 -0.88 19.48
CA GLU A 547 0.99 0.43 19.12
C GLU A 547 -0.37 0.26 18.42
N THR A 548 -1.24 1.28 18.46
CA THR A 548 -2.59 1.21 17.85
C THR A 548 -2.64 1.87 16.48
N HIS A 549 -3.53 1.40 15.61
CA HIS A 549 -3.87 2.12 14.38
C HIS A 549 -4.29 3.58 14.61
N GLY A 550 -4.20 4.37 13.54
CA GLY A 550 -4.70 5.73 13.41
C GLY A 550 -6.03 5.75 12.66
N GLY A 551 -6.98 6.56 13.14
CA GLY A 551 -8.35 6.64 12.59
C GLY A 551 -8.57 7.78 11.60
N GLU A 552 -7.53 8.50 11.22
CA GLU A 552 -7.62 9.56 10.22
C GLU A 552 -7.78 9.01 8.79
N ASP A 553 -8.18 9.90 7.88
CA ASP A 553 -8.31 9.59 6.47
C ASP A 553 -6.97 9.20 5.86
N VAL A 554 -7.00 8.23 4.94
CA VAL A 554 -5.81 7.77 4.21
C VAL A 554 -5.86 8.22 2.75
N ALA A 555 -4.69 8.38 2.13
CA ALA A 555 -4.60 8.78 0.73
C ALA A 555 -4.95 7.63 -0.22
N VAL A 556 -5.56 7.98 -1.34
CA VAL A 556 -5.77 7.09 -2.50
C VAL A 556 -5.15 7.74 -3.72
N PHE A 557 -4.20 7.04 -4.34
CA PHE A 557 -3.51 7.45 -5.56
C PHE A 557 -4.00 6.61 -6.73
N ALA A 558 -4.39 7.22 -7.85
CA ALA A 558 -4.91 6.49 -9.00
C ALA A 558 -4.33 6.96 -10.34
N LYS A 559 -4.05 6.01 -11.24
CA LYS A 559 -3.68 6.26 -12.64
C LYS A 559 -4.30 5.21 -13.57
N GLY A 560 -4.53 5.60 -14.82
CA GLY A 560 -5.09 4.73 -15.85
C GLY A 560 -6.55 5.02 -16.19
N PRO A 561 -7.27 4.07 -16.83
CA PRO A 561 -8.65 4.27 -17.24
C PRO A 561 -9.57 4.52 -16.04
N MET A 562 -10.41 5.54 -16.16
CA MET A 562 -11.35 6.01 -15.13
C MET A 562 -10.73 6.45 -13.80
N ALA A 563 -9.40 6.58 -13.69
CA ALA A 563 -8.74 6.99 -12.45
C ALA A 563 -9.20 8.36 -11.91
N HIS A 564 -9.69 9.24 -12.79
CA HIS A 564 -10.25 10.55 -12.45
C HIS A 564 -11.53 10.48 -11.58
N LEU A 565 -12.16 9.31 -11.45
CA LEU A 565 -13.29 9.09 -10.56
C LEU A 565 -12.89 9.02 -9.08
N LEU A 566 -11.60 8.83 -8.79
CA LEU A 566 -11.03 8.77 -7.43
C LEU A 566 -10.51 10.16 -7.05
N HIS A 567 -11.44 11.09 -6.77
CA HIS A 567 -11.15 12.48 -6.42
C HIS A 567 -11.96 12.91 -5.18
N GLY A 568 -11.49 13.95 -4.47
CA GLY A 568 -12.17 14.48 -3.29
C GLY A 568 -12.01 13.60 -2.05
N VAL A 569 -13.04 13.56 -1.22
CA VAL A 569 -13.09 12.77 0.03
C VAL A 569 -14.30 11.84 -0.03
N TYR A 570 -14.11 10.55 0.21
CA TYR A 570 -15.18 9.56 0.11
C TYR A 570 -15.05 8.44 1.16
N GLU A 571 -16.09 7.63 1.28
CA GLU A 571 -16.04 6.41 2.09
C GLU A 571 -15.11 5.38 1.46
N GLN A 572 -14.28 4.70 2.27
CA GLN A 572 -13.32 3.72 1.77
C GLN A 572 -13.95 2.62 0.90
N ASN A 573 -15.22 2.29 1.14
CA ASN A 573 -15.94 1.30 0.35
C ASN A 573 -16.23 1.73 -1.10
N TYR A 574 -16.03 3.00 -1.46
CA TYR A 574 -16.16 3.49 -2.84
C TYR A 574 -15.07 2.96 -3.77
N ILE A 575 -13.86 2.65 -3.24
CA ILE A 575 -12.69 2.22 -4.02
C ILE A 575 -13.02 1.04 -4.96
N PRO A 576 -13.55 -0.11 -4.46
CA PRO A 576 -13.84 -1.25 -5.34
C PRO A 576 -15.00 -0.97 -6.28
N HIS A 577 -15.95 -0.09 -5.94
CA HIS A 577 -17.02 0.31 -6.86
C HIS A 577 -16.46 1.10 -8.05
N ALA A 578 -15.56 2.06 -7.81
CA ALA A 578 -14.90 2.82 -8.88
C ALA A 578 -14.02 1.93 -9.76
N MET A 579 -13.28 1.00 -9.16
CA MET A 579 -12.46 0.02 -9.88
C MET A 579 -13.32 -0.95 -10.71
N ALA A 580 -14.41 -1.45 -10.13
CA ALA A 580 -15.34 -2.35 -10.81
C ALA A 580 -16.03 -1.67 -11.99
N TYR A 581 -16.47 -0.42 -11.80
CA TYR A 581 -16.95 0.44 -12.87
C TYR A 581 -15.91 0.53 -13.99
N ALA A 582 -14.67 0.91 -13.69
CA ALA A 582 -13.62 1.05 -14.71
C ALA A 582 -13.42 -0.20 -15.58
N SER A 583 -13.60 -1.40 -15.01
CA SER A 583 -13.37 -2.68 -15.72
C SER A 583 -14.64 -3.36 -16.25
N CYS A 584 -15.82 -2.78 -15.99
CA CYS A 584 -17.12 -3.34 -16.35
C CYS A 584 -17.42 -4.69 -15.65
N ILE A 585 -16.97 -4.82 -14.40
CA ILE A 585 -17.22 -5.98 -13.54
C ILE A 585 -18.12 -5.57 -12.37
N GLY A 586 -18.60 -6.54 -11.60
CA GLY A 586 -19.50 -6.24 -10.48
C GLY A 586 -20.80 -5.58 -10.94
N GLU A 587 -21.21 -4.55 -10.21
CA GLU A 587 -22.40 -3.74 -10.47
C GLU A 587 -22.12 -2.66 -11.54
N ASN A 588 -23.17 -2.08 -12.14
CA ASN A 588 -23.08 -0.98 -13.12
C ASN A 588 -22.42 -1.30 -14.48
N ARG A 589 -22.57 -2.53 -14.99
CA ARG A 589 -21.97 -2.94 -16.29
C ARG A 589 -22.51 -2.20 -17.53
N GLU A 590 -23.67 -1.56 -17.40
CA GLU A 590 -24.40 -0.94 -18.52
C GLU A 590 -23.63 0.19 -19.22
N HIS A 591 -22.82 0.96 -18.47
CA HIS A 591 -22.01 2.03 -19.07
C HIS A 591 -20.98 1.53 -20.10
N CYS A 592 -20.67 0.22 -20.06
CA CYS A 592 -19.78 -0.43 -21.01
C CYS A 592 -20.48 -1.04 -22.22
N SER A 593 -21.81 -1.14 -22.19
CA SER A 593 -22.62 -1.68 -23.29
C SER A 593 -22.81 -0.68 -24.44
N GLY A 594 -22.46 0.60 -24.24
CA GLY A 594 -22.75 1.71 -25.14
C GLY A 594 -21.85 1.91 -26.38
N ARG A 595 -20.86 1.03 -26.65
CA ARG A 595 -19.99 1.17 -27.85
C ARG A 595 -20.26 0.18 -28.99
N SER A 596 -21.23 -0.73 -28.86
CA SER A 596 -21.58 -1.70 -29.93
C SER A 596 -23.00 -1.56 -30.49
N ALA A 597 -23.71 -0.47 -30.20
CA ALA A 597 -25.04 -0.20 -30.76
C ALA A 597 -25.04 1.02 -31.70
N ALA A 598 -24.07 1.11 -32.60
CA ALA A 598 -24.23 1.93 -33.81
C ALA A 598 -24.61 0.98 -34.96
N LEU A 599 -25.80 1.21 -35.53
CA LEU A 599 -26.42 0.52 -36.68
C LEU A 599 -27.08 -0.84 -36.38
N ARG A 600 -28.29 -0.81 -35.81
CA ARG A 600 -29.36 -1.68 -36.30
C ARG A 600 -30.31 -0.84 -37.16
N PRO A 601 -30.54 -1.17 -38.44
CA PRO A 601 -31.58 -0.50 -39.20
C PRO A 601 -32.92 -0.92 -38.58
N VAL A 602 -33.74 0.06 -38.24
CA VAL A 602 -35.15 -0.18 -37.90
C VAL A 602 -35.84 -0.59 -39.19
N LEU A 603 -35.90 -1.90 -39.46
CA LEU A 603 -36.85 -2.45 -40.42
C LEU A 603 -38.23 -2.40 -39.77
N SER A 604 -38.95 -1.32 -40.07
CA SER A 604 -40.38 -1.16 -39.76
C SER A 604 -41.16 -2.32 -40.38
N SER A 605 -41.58 -3.27 -39.54
CA SER A 605 -42.51 -4.34 -39.92
C SER A 605 -43.93 -3.77 -39.99
N ALA A 606 -44.28 -3.17 -41.12
CA ALA A 606 -45.67 -2.88 -41.47
C ALA A 606 -46.23 -4.06 -42.26
N ALA A 607 -46.75 -5.10 -41.58
CA ALA A 607 -47.64 -6.10 -42.17
C ALA A 607 -48.21 -7.04 -41.10
N ALA A 608 -49.31 -6.65 -40.46
CA ALA A 608 -50.29 -7.57 -39.87
C ALA A 608 -51.54 -6.79 -39.42
N LEU A 609 -52.48 -6.58 -40.32
CA LEU A 609 -53.88 -6.41 -39.94
C LEU A 609 -54.75 -7.17 -40.94
N LEU A 610 -55.09 -8.38 -40.49
CA LEU A 610 -56.00 -9.30 -41.14
C LEU A 610 -57.42 -8.74 -41.14
N THR A 611 -57.98 -8.80 -42.34
CA THR A 611 -59.38 -8.67 -42.72
C THR A 611 -60.31 -9.56 -41.88
N VAL A 612 -61.25 -8.95 -41.14
CA VAL A 612 -62.58 -9.54 -40.88
C VAL A 612 -63.59 -8.39 -40.79
N THR A 613 -64.40 -8.20 -41.83
CA THR A 613 -65.76 -7.67 -41.71
C THR A 613 -66.49 -7.84 -43.05
N ARG A 614 -67.24 -8.94 -43.15
CA ARG A 614 -68.42 -9.04 -44.01
C ARG A 614 -69.61 -9.11 -43.05
N LEU A 615 -70.38 -8.04 -42.97
CA LEU A 615 -71.79 -8.05 -42.58
C LEU A 615 -72.42 -6.70 -42.94
N LEU A 616 -73.33 -6.78 -43.90
CA LEU A 616 -74.53 -5.96 -44.14
C LEU A 616 -74.39 -4.60 -44.89
N CYS A 617 -75.22 -4.56 -45.95
CA CYS A 617 -75.61 -3.47 -46.85
C CYS A 617 -74.62 -3.03 -47.94
#